data_AF-Q2XUC5-F1
#
_entry.id   AF-Q2XUC5-F1
#
_cell.length_a   1.000
_cell.length_b   1.000
_cell.length_c   1.000
_cell.angle_alpha   90.00
_cell.angle_beta   90.00
_cell.angle_gamma   90.00
#
_symmetry.space_group_name_H-M   'P 1'
#
loop_
_entity.id
_entity.type
_entity.pdbx_description
1 polymer ?
#
loop_
_entity_poly.entity_id
_entity_poly.type
_entity_poly.pdbx_seq_one_letter_code
_entity_poly.pdbx_strand_id
1 'polypeptide(L)'
;RYAGKFQVPKSLPDASSRVVRNIEHFQSNYLFVFIGLIVYCVLTSPLLLIAIVAGLGGAYIIRLKSAEGKLKLFNRELTVVQQYCLVGMMCFPIFYLAGAGSAVFWVLGASFFTIMLHATTYAIETIPEEDYTLQLETV
;
A
#
# COMPACT_ATOMS: atom_id res chain seq x y z
N ARG A 1 -33.70 -20.26 2.83
CA ARG A 1 -33.06 -20.55 1.52
C ARG A 1 -31.74 -19.82 1.54
N TYR A 2 -30.62 -20.50 1.81
CA TYR A 2 -29.30 -19.86 1.95
C TYR A 2 -28.90 -19.26 0.59
N ALA A 3 -29.13 -17.97 0.42
CA ALA A 3 -28.64 -17.25 -0.72
C ALA A 3 -27.10 -17.26 -0.61
N GLY A 4 -26.42 -17.80 -1.61
CA GLY A 4 -24.96 -17.82 -1.60
C GLY A 4 -24.43 -16.39 -1.43
N LYS A 5 -23.45 -16.22 -0.54
CA LYS A 5 -22.79 -14.93 -0.23
C LYS A 5 -22.10 -14.28 -1.44
N PHE A 6 -22.04 -14.99 -2.57
CA PHE A 6 -21.53 -14.52 -3.84
C PHE A 6 -22.68 -14.24 -4.81
N GLN A 7 -22.92 -12.97 -5.14
CA GLN A 7 -23.97 -12.55 -6.08
C GLN A 7 -23.47 -11.45 -6.99
N VAL A 8 -23.57 -11.68 -8.30
CA VAL A 8 -23.25 -10.66 -9.31
C VAL A 8 -24.28 -9.53 -9.23
N PRO A 9 -23.87 -8.24 -9.17
CA PRO A 9 -24.80 -7.13 -9.09
C PRO A 9 -25.71 -7.06 -10.32
N LYS A 10 -26.99 -6.75 -10.10
CA LYS A 10 -28.00 -6.64 -11.16
C LYS A 10 -27.90 -5.33 -11.94
N SER A 11 -27.25 -4.30 -11.38
CA SER A 11 -27.11 -2.97 -11.98
C SER A 11 -25.81 -2.27 -11.51
N LEU A 12 -25.30 -1.31 -12.30
CA LEU A 12 -24.09 -0.52 -11.96
C LEU A 12 -24.23 0.32 -10.66
N PRO A 13 -25.38 0.95 -10.37
CA PRO A 13 -25.59 1.65 -9.09
C PRO A 13 -25.58 0.69 -7.88
N ASP A 14 -26.13 -0.52 -8.02
CA ASP A 14 -26.06 -1.52 -6.95
C ASP A 14 -24.62 -2.01 -6.74
N ALA A 15 -23.84 -2.12 -7.82
CA ALA A 15 -22.43 -2.50 -7.75
C ALA A 15 -21.60 -1.46 -6.99
N SER A 16 -21.76 -0.16 -7.29
CA SER A 16 -21.00 0.90 -6.62
C SER A 16 -21.36 1.01 -5.14
N SER A 17 -22.65 0.91 -4.78
CA SER A 17 -23.08 0.91 -3.38
C SER A 17 -22.53 -0.29 -2.59
N ARG A 18 -22.50 -1.49 -3.21
CA ARG A 18 -21.86 -2.68 -2.62
C ARG A 18 -20.37 -2.50 -2.41
N VAL A 19 -19.66 -1.92 -3.38
CA VAL A 19 -18.21 -1.69 -3.30
C VAL A 19 -17.88 -0.73 -2.16
N VAL A 20 -18.58 0.40 -2.04
CA VAL A 20 -18.34 1.38 -0.97
C VAL A 20 -18.51 0.74 0.41
N ARG A 21 -19.64 0.04 0.63
CA ARG A 21 -19.91 -0.64 1.91
C ARG A 21 -18.90 -1.75 2.22
N ASN A 22 -18.47 -2.49 1.20
CA ASN A 22 -17.45 -3.54 1.35
C ASN A 22 -16.06 -2.96 1.68
N ILE A 23 -15.70 -1.81 1.10
CA ILE A 23 -14.45 -1.08 1.38
C ILE A 23 -14.41 -0.64 2.84
N GLU A 24 -15.49 -0.06 3.35
CA GLU A 24 -15.57 0.39 4.75
C GLU A 24 -15.50 -0.78 5.73
N HIS A 25 -16.20 -1.88 5.45
CA HIS A 25 -16.24 -3.04 6.34
C HIS A 25 -14.91 -3.82 6.39
N PHE A 26 -14.22 -3.97 5.25
CA PHE A 26 -12.99 -4.77 5.15
C PHE A 26 -11.71 -3.95 4.94
N GLN A 27 -11.73 -2.66 5.29
CA GLN A 27 -10.60 -1.74 5.09
C GLN A 27 -9.27 -2.31 5.62
N SER A 28 -9.27 -2.90 6.83
CA SER A 28 -8.07 -3.49 7.43
C SER A 28 -7.54 -4.71 6.66
N ASN A 29 -8.43 -5.56 6.15
CA ASN A 29 -8.05 -6.71 5.33
C ASN A 29 -7.44 -6.25 4.00
N TYR A 30 -8.04 -5.24 3.36
CA TYR A 30 -7.49 -4.67 2.13
C TYR A 30 -6.14 -4.01 2.34
N LEU A 31 -5.95 -3.32 3.48
CA LEU A 31 -4.65 -2.76 3.84
C LEU A 31 -3.61 -3.86 4.04
N PHE A 32 -3.96 -4.98 4.70
CA PHE A 32 -3.05 -6.10 4.88
C PHE A 32 -2.66 -6.75 3.55
N VAL A 33 -3.63 -6.97 2.65
CA VAL A 33 -3.38 -7.48 1.30
C VAL A 33 -2.51 -6.53 0.49
N PHE A 34 -2.76 -5.22 0.58
CA PHE A 34 -1.95 -4.19 -0.07
C PHE A 34 -0.49 -4.21 0.40
N ILE A 35 -0.26 -4.23 1.71
CA ILE A 35 1.09 -4.33 2.28
C ILE A 35 1.75 -5.65 1.87
N GLY A 36 1.03 -6.77 1.93
CA GLY A 36 1.52 -8.08 1.49
C GLY A 36 1.95 -8.08 0.02
N LEU A 37 1.17 -7.44 -0.87
CA LEU A 37 1.49 -7.26 -2.28
C LEU A 37 2.73 -6.39 -2.51
N ILE A 38 2.91 -5.31 -1.73
CA ILE A 38 4.14 -4.50 -1.76
C ILE A 38 5.34 -5.39 -1.40
N VAL A 39 5.28 -6.11 -0.28
CA VAL A 39 6.37 -6.98 0.17
C VAL A 39 6.67 -8.07 -0.86
N TYR A 40 5.64 -8.72 -1.39
CA TYR A 40 5.78 -9.73 -2.45
C TYR A 40 6.44 -9.16 -3.71
N CYS A 41 6.05 -7.96 -4.15
CA CYS A 41 6.63 -7.29 -5.31
C CYS A 41 8.11 -6.96 -5.09
N VAL A 42 8.46 -6.47 -3.90
CA VAL A 42 9.85 -6.17 -3.52
C VAL A 42 10.70 -7.45 -3.51
N LEU A 43 10.20 -8.55 -2.93
CA LEU A 43 10.94 -9.81 -2.84
C LEU A 43 11.11 -10.51 -4.19
N THR A 44 10.10 -10.42 -5.06
CA THR A 44 10.11 -11.08 -6.38
C THR A 44 10.94 -10.31 -7.41
N SER A 45 11.21 -9.02 -7.17
CA SER A 45 11.98 -8.16 -8.07
C SER A 45 13.44 -8.02 -7.60
N PRO A 46 14.40 -8.77 -8.17
CA PRO A 46 15.80 -8.73 -7.73
C PRO A 46 16.45 -7.35 -7.90
N LEU A 47 16.08 -6.61 -8.96
CA LEU A 47 16.60 -5.27 -9.21
C LEU A 47 16.10 -4.25 -8.17
N LEU A 48 14.83 -4.32 -7.80
CA LEU A 48 14.24 -3.43 -6.79
C LEU A 48 14.85 -3.70 -5.41
N LEU A 49 15.09 -4.98 -5.08
CA LEU A 49 15.73 -5.38 -3.83
C LEU A 49 17.16 -4.81 -3.75
N ILE A 50 17.95 -4.92 -4.82
CA ILE A 50 19.29 -4.33 -4.89
C ILE A 50 19.22 -2.80 -4.73
N ALA A 51 18.26 -2.13 -5.37
CA ALA A 51 18.09 -0.68 -5.24
C ALA A 51 17.75 -0.25 -3.80
N ILE A 52 16.89 -1.02 -3.11
CA ILE A 52 16.55 -0.79 -1.69
C ILE A 52 17.78 -0.99 -0.81
N VAL A 53 18.54 -2.07 -1.00
CA VAL A 53 19.76 -2.34 -0.24
C VAL A 53 20.81 -1.25 -0.49
N ALA A 54 20.99 -0.81 -1.73
CA ALA A 54 21.90 0.28 -2.08
C ALA A 54 21.46 1.61 -1.44
N GLY A 55 20.16 1.91 -1.45
CA GLY A 55 19.61 3.14 -0.85
C GLY A 55 19.71 3.15 0.68
N LEU A 56 19.29 2.06 1.33
CA LEU A 56 19.40 1.90 2.79
C LEU A 56 20.86 1.84 3.25
N GLY A 57 21.71 1.13 2.51
CA GLY A 57 23.15 1.07 2.76
C GLY A 57 23.80 2.46 2.63
N GLY A 58 23.48 3.21 1.58
CA GLY A 58 23.94 4.59 1.41
C GLY A 58 23.50 5.52 2.53
N ALA A 59 22.21 5.47 2.90
CA ALA A 59 21.67 6.24 4.01
C ALA A 59 22.31 5.84 5.36
N TYR A 60 22.55 4.55 5.60
CA TYR A 60 23.21 4.06 6.79
C TYR A 60 24.67 4.51 6.89
N ILE A 61 25.42 4.43 5.79
CA ILE A 61 26.82 4.92 5.72
C ILE A 61 26.87 6.41 6.03
N ILE A 62 25.95 7.22 5.47
CA ILE A 62 25.88 8.65 5.80
C ILE A 62 25.53 8.88 7.26
N ARG A 63 24.56 8.14 7.80
CA ARG A 63 24.18 8.24 9.22
C ARG A 63 25.37 7.92 10.13
N LEU A 64 26.12 6.85 9.83
CA LEU A 64 27.32 6.46 10.57
C LEU A 64 28.37 7.56 10.49
N LYS A 65 28.67 8.03 9.28
CA LYS A 65 29.67 9.07 9.05
C LYS A 65 29.29 10.43 9.65
N SER A 66 28.00 10.74 9.71
CA SER A 66 27.48 11.92 10.41
C SER A 66 27.52 11.78 11.94
N ALA A 67 27.54 10.55 12.48
CA ALA A 67 27.66 10.28 13.91
C ALA A 67 29.12 10.31 14.39
N GLU A 68 30.07 9.86 13.55
CA GLU A 68 31.50 9.84 13.85
C GLU A 68 32.19 11.22 13.71
N GLY A 69 31.57 12.16 12.99
CA GLY A 69 32.03 13.54 12.90
C GLY A 69 31.26 14.34 11.85
N LYS A 70 31.17 15.66 12.01
CA LYS A 70 30.49 16.52 11.03
C LYS A 70 31.15 16.33 9.66
N LEU A 71 30.40 15.79 8.69
CA LEU A 71 30.83 15.65 7.30
C LEU A 71 31.20 17.03 6.73
N LYS A 72 32.50 17.34 6.73
CA LYS A 72 33.05 18.53 6.10
C LYS A 72 33.40 18.19 4.66
N LEU A 73 32.53 18.55 3.73
CA LEU A 73 32.89 18.59 2.32
C LEU A 73 33.37 20.03 2.03
N PHE A 74 34.59 20.19 1.52
CA PHE A 74 35.08 21.49 1.06
C PHE A 74 35.13 22.59 2.16
N ASN A 75 35.58 22.25 3.37
CA ASN A 75 35.72 23.18 4.49
C ASN A 75 34.41 23.82 5.02
N ARG A 76 33.24 23.34 4.57
CA ARG A 76 31.92 23.81 5.03
C ARG A 76 31.16 22.64 5.66
N GLU A 77 30.53 22.90 6.81
CA GLU A 77 29.72 21.88 7.50
C GLU A 77 28.47 21.61 6.67
N LEU A 78 28.34 20.38 6.12
CA LEU A 78 27.13 19.98 5.40
C LEU A 78 26.01 19.74 6.40
N THR A 79 24.89 20.43 6.22
CA THR A 79 23.69 20.19 7.03
C THR A 79 23.15 18.79 6.76
N VAL A 80 22.50 18.21 7.78
CA VAL A 80 21.89 16.87 7.68
C VAL A 80 20.95 16.78 6.48
N VAL A 81 20.18 17.84 6.22
CA VAL A 81 19.28 17.95 5.05
C VAL A 81 20.04 17.80 3.73
N GLN A 82 21.18 18.49 3.56
CA GLN A 82 21.98 18.40 2.34
C GLN A 82 22.54 16.99 2.10
N GLN A 83 22.92 16.29 3.18
CA GLN A 83 23.42 14.92 3.08
C GLN A 83 22.32 13.97 2.59
N TYR A 84 21.11 14.07 3.14
CA TYR A 84 19.98 13.27 2.67
C TYR A 84 19.53 13.65 1.26
N CYS A 85 19.59 14.93 0.88
CA CYS A 85 19.34 15.34 -0.52
C CYS A 85 20.35 14.73 -1.49
N LEU A 86 21.64 14.64 -1.11
CA LEU A 86 22.67 13.99 -1.93
C LEU A 86 22.40 12.49 -2.09
N VAL A 87 22.01 11.80 -1.01
CA VAL A 87 21.59 10.38 -1.07
C VAL A 87 20.39 10.23 -1.98
N GLY A 88 19.38 11.09 -1.82
CA GLY A 88 18.19 11.10 -2.66
C GLY A 88 18.54 11.24 -4.15
N MET A 89 19.40 12.20 -4.51
CA MET A 89 19.85 12.38 -5.89
C MET A 89 20.66 11.19 -6.43
N MET A 90 21.47 10.53 -5.60
CA MET A 90 22.22 9.34 -6.01
C MET A 90 21.32 8.10 -6.11
N CYS A 91 20.31 7.98 -5.24
CA CYS A 91 19.36 6.87 -5.23
C CYS A 91 18.34 6.99 -6.36
N PHE A 92 17.91 8.21 -6.70
CA PHE A 92 16.89 8.44 -7.74
C PHE A 92 17.16 7.72 -9.07
N PRO A 93 18.35 7.83 -9.71
CA PRO A 93 18.66 7.10 -10.94
C PRO A 93 18.69 5.59 -10.73
N ILE A 94 19.14 5.11 -9.56
CA ILE A 94 19.17 3.68 -9.24
C ILE A 94 17.75 3.12 -9.13
N PHE A 95 16.85 3.81 -8.42
CA PHE A 95 15.44 3.41 -8.31
C PHE A 95 14.70 3.52 -9.65
N TYR A 96 15.04 4.51 -10.48
CA TYR A 96 14.50 4.62 -11.82
C TYR A 96 14.92 3.44 -12.71
N LEU A 97 16.21 3.10 -12.74
CA LEU A 97 16.74 1.95 -13.48
C LEU A 97 16.22 0.62 -12.96
N ALA A 98 16.01 0.50 -11.66
CA ALA A 98 15.42 -0.68 -11.03
C ALA A 98 13.91 -0.84 -11.32
N GLY A 99 13.28 0.11 -12.02
CA GLY A 99 11.87 0.03 -12.37
C GLY A 99 10.93 0.26 -11.17
N ALA A 100 11.31 1.10 -10.20
CA ALA A 100 10.46 1.36 -9.03
C ALA A 100 9.06 1.88 -9.41
N GLY A 101 8.97 2.71 -10.45
CA GLY A 101 7.69 3.19 -10.96
C GLY A 101 6.78 2.05 -11.47
N SER A 102 7.32 1.14 -12.29
CA SER A 102 6.53 0.02 -12.82
C SER A 102 6.09 -0.95 -11.72
N ALA A 103 6.95 -1.19 -10.73
CA ALA A 103 6.60 -1.98 -9.54
C ALA A 103 5.42 -1.36 -8.76
N VAL A 104 5.45 -0.04 -8.52
CA VAL A 104 4.35 0.68 -7.84
C VAL A 104 3.06 0.59 -8.64
N PHE A 105 3.10 0.88 -9.95
CA PHE A 105 1.91 0.78 -10.80
C PHE A 105 1.34 -0.63 -10.83
N TRP A 106 2.21 -1.65 -10.84
CA TRP A 106 1.75 -3.03 -10.82
C TRP A 106 1.06 -3.36 -9.49
N VAL A 107 1.69 -3.05 -8.35
CA VAL A 107 1.09 -3.31 -7.05
C VAL A 107 -0.25 -2.58 -6.87
N LEU A 108 -0.34 -1.32 -7.31
CA LEU A 108 -1.58 -0.55 -7.30
C LEU A 108 -2.66 -1.21 -8.16
N GLY A 109 -2.34 -1.61 -9.40
CA GLY A 109 -3.26 -2.27 -10.31
C GLY A 109 -3.74 -3.62 -9.79
N ALA A 110 -2.83 -4.46 -9.30
CA ALA A 110 -3.13 -5.78 -8.72
C ALA A 110 -4.04 -5.65 -7.50
N SER A 111 -3.75 -4.68 -6.62
CA SER A 111 -4.55 -4.43 -5.41
C SER A 111 -5.94 -3.93 -5.78
N PHE A 112 -6.03 -2.95 -6.67
CA PHE A 112 -7.31 -2.43 -7.14
C PHE A 112 -8.16 -3.52 -7.79
N PHE A 113 -7.58 -4.34 -8.66
CA PHE A 113 -8.29 -5.43 -9.32
C PHE A 113 -8.78 -6.48 -8.31
N THR A 114 -7.92 -6.89 -7.38
CA THR A 114 -8.26 -7.90 -6.36
C THR A 114 -9.35 -7.40 -5.41
N ILE A 115 -9.23 -6.15 -4.94
CA ILE A 115 -10.22 -5.51 -4.07
C ILE A 115 -11.54 -5.34 -4.81
N MET A 116 -11.52 -4.85 -6.05
CA MET A 116 -12.74 -4.66 -6.84
C MET A 116 -13.43 -5.99 -7.16
N LEU A 117 -12.67 -7.03 -7.50
CA LEU A 117 -13.22 -8.37 -7.73
C LEU A 117 -13.85 -8.93 -6.45
N HIS A 118 -13.19 -8.79 -5.30
CA HIS A 118 -13.75 -9.24 -4.02
C HIS A 118 -14.99 -8.43 -3.63
N ALA A 119 -14.92 -7.09 -3.75
CA ALA A 119 -15.98 -6.18 -3.36
C ALA A 119 -17.20 -6.21 -4.29
N THR A 120 -17.05 -6.61 -5.56
CA THR A 120 -18.19 -6.78 -6.47
C THR A 120 -18.87 -8.13 -6.29
N THR A 121 -18.10 -9.18 -5.94
CA THR A 121 -18.63 -10.54 -5.80
C THR A 121 -19.17 -10.83 -4.41
N TYR A 122 -18.62 -10.22 -3.36
CA TYR A 122 -19.06 -10.43 -1.99
C TYR A 122 -20.27 -9.56 -1.65
N ALA A 123 -21.40 -10.20 -1.34
CA ALA A 123 -22.57 -9.51 -0.82
C ALA A 123 -22.51 -9.50 0.71
N ILE A 124 -22.22 -8.35 1.33
CA ILE A 124 -22.51 -8.19 2.76
C ILE A 124 -24.03 -8.28 2.90
N GLU A 125 -24.53 -9.25 3.63
CA GLU A 125 -25.92 -9.24 4.10
C GLU A 125 -26.05 -8.00 5.02
N THR A 126 -26.68 -6.93 4.53
CA THR A 126 -27.19 -5.90 5.43
C THR A 126 -28.22 -6.62 6.30
N ILE A 127 -27.90 -6.86 7.57
CA ILE A 127 -28.96 -6.96 8.56
C ILE A 127 -29.66 -5.59 8.48
N PRO A 128 -30.93 -5.50 8.05
CA PRO A 128 -31.62 -4.23 8.01
C PRO A 128 -31.60 -3.64 9.42
N GLU A 129 -31.23 -2.37 9.58
CA GLU A 129 -31.33 -1.70 10.90
C GLU A 129 -32.73 -1.83 11.52
N GLU A 130 -33.76 -2.00 10.69
CA GLU A 130 -35.13 -2.31 11.12
C GLU A 130 -35.22 -3.55 12.03
N ASP A 131 -34.40 -4.58 11.82
CA ASP A 131 -34.40 -5.78 12.67
C ASP A 131 -33.83 -5.48 14.06
N TYR A 132 -32.80 -4.62 14.15
CA TYR A 132 -32.23 -4.19 15.43
C TYR A 132 -33.18 -3.28 16.21
N THR A 133 -33.87 -2.35 15.53
CA THR A 133 -34.84 -1.47 16.19
C THR A 133 -36.06 -2.24 16.67
N LEU A 134 -36.54 -3.24 15.89
CA LEU A 134 -37.64 -4.10 16.30
C LEU A 134 -37.28 -5.03 17.47
N GLN A 135 -36.03 -5.51 17.56
CA GLN A 135 -35.56 -6.31 18.70
C GLN A 135 -35.40 -5.47 19.97
N LEU A 136 -35.00 -4.19 19.86
CA LEU A 136 -34.90 -3.29 21.01
C LEU A 136 -36.27 -2.77 21.49
N GLU A 137 -37.24 -2.66 20.59
CA GLU A 137 -38.61 -2.24 20.92
C GLU A 137 -39.45 -3.39 21.52
N THR A 138 -39.01 -4.64 21.38
CA THR A 138 -39.72 -5.83 21.89
C THR A 138 -39.13 -6.43 23.18
N VAL A 139 -38.11 -5.81 23.79
CA VAL A 139 -37.50 -6.21 25.08
C VAL A 139 -37.91 -5.27 26.21
#